data_AF-A0A9P0J5D0-F1
#
_entry.id   AF-A0A9P0J5D0-F1
#
_cell.length_a   1.000
_cell.length_b   1.000
_cell.length_c   1.000
_cell.angle_alpha   90.00
_cell.angle_beta   90.00
_cell.angle_gamma   90.00
#
_symmetry.space_group_name_H-M   'P 1'
#
loop_
_entity.id
_entity.type
_entity.pdbx_description
1 polymer ?
#
loop_
_entity_poly.entity_id
_entity_poly.type
_entity_poly.pdbx_seq_one_letter_code
_entity_poly.pdbx_strand_id
1 'polypeptide(L)'
;MIVEPQEQVLPVLPIPNVQPHSYTIVPGKKTNTEIICDDLGFMYHKNKITENKIYLVCFKRRQCCRATAVISSNRQNNSIVFSRKHNHQVKPYDMDVPFL
;
A
#
# COMPACT_ATOMS: atom_id res chain seq x y z
N MET A 1 40.73 -4.96 23.93
CA MET A 1 39.80 -3.94 23.37
C MET A 1 39.06 -4.61 22.24
N ILE A 2 37.78 -4.95 22.45
CA ILE A 2 36.94 -5.61 21.45
C ILE A 2 36.24 -4.48 20.71
N VAL A 3 36.51 -4.32 19.42
CA VAL A 3 35.82 -3.35 18.57
C VAL A 3 34.55 -4.00 18.03
N GLU A 4 33.40 -3.54 18.50
CA GLU A 4 32.10 -3.92 17.96
C GLU A 4 31.99 -3.43 16.50
N PRO A 5 31.43 -4.25 15.57
CA PRO A 5 31.18 -3.79 14.21
C PRO A 5 30.10 -2.73 14.26
N GLN A 6 30.47 -1.50 13.87
CA GLN A 6 29.52 -0.41 13.69
C GLN A 6 28.56 -0.82 12.56
N GLU A 7 27.30 -1.12 12.87
CA GLU A 7 26.26 -1.26 11.87
C GLU A 7 26.18 0.06 11.09
N GLN A 8 26.67 0.04 9.85
CA GLN A 8 26.60 1.20 8.98
C GLN A 8 25.13 1.39 8.60
N VAL A 9 24.47 2.32 9.30
CA VAL A 9 23.15 2.83 8.92
C VAL A 9 23.32 3.56 7.59
N LEU A 10 23.16 2.83 6.49
CA LEU A 10 23.12 3.39 5.15
C LEU A 10 22.03 4.48 5.11
N PRO A 11 22.34 5.69 4.61
CA PRO A 11 21.30 6.69 4.41
C PRO A 11 20.29 6.09 3.43
N VAL A 12 19.02 5.99 3.85
CA VAL A 12 17.92 5.54 2.99
C VAL A 12 17.75 6.60 1.91
N LEU A 13 18.52 6.48 0.82
CA LEU A 13 18.32 7.29 -0.38
C LEU A 13 16.88 7.06 -0.84
N PRO A 14 16.13 8.10 -1.26
CA PRO A 14 14.83 7.91 -1.87
C PRO A 14 15.02 7.14 -3.18
N ILE A 15 14.83 5.82 -3.15
CA ILE A 15 14.96 4.93 -4.30
C ILE A 15 13.93 5.42 -5.35
N PRO A 16 14.32 5.96 -6.51
CA PRO A 16 13.41 6.67 -7.40
C PRO A 16 12.36 5.79 -8.11
N ASN A 17 12.32 4.49 -7.79
CA ASN A 17 11.57 3.51 -8.56
C ASN A 17 11.02 2.33 -7.76
N VAL A 18 10.80 2.51 -6.45
CA VAL A 18 10.20 1.43 -5.64
C VAL A 18 8.78 1.17 -6.13
N GLN A 19 8.55 -0.06 -6.59
CA GLN A 19 7.22 -0.57 -6.89
C GLN A 19 6.79 -1.51 -5.77
N PRO A 20 5.50 -1.52 -5.42
CA PRO A 20 5.00 -2.51 -4.49
C PRO A 20 4.99 -3.89 -5.14
N HIS A 21 5.30 -4.93 -4.36
CA HIS A 21 5.32 -6.32 -4.84
C HIS A 21 4.15 -7.12 -4.30
N SER A 22 3.75 -6.83 -3.07
CA SER A 22 2.70 -7.55 -2.37
C SER A 22 1.67 -6.62 -1.72
N TYR A 23 0.55 -7.20 -1.31
CA TYR A 23 -0.47 -6.48 -0.56
C TYR A 23 -1.06 -7.32 0.57
N THR A 24 -1.65 -6.61 1.54
CA THR A 24 -2.51 -7.14 2.59
C THR A 24 -3.90 -6.52 2.49
N ILE A 25 -4.89 -7.18 3.09
CA ILE A 25 -6.26 -6.67 3.17
C ILE A 25 -6.53 -6.32 4.62
N VAL A 26 -6.91 -5.06 4.87
CA VAL A 26 -7.31 -4.59 6.19
C VAL A 26 -8.80 -4.21 6.19
N PRO A 27 -9.53 -4.45 7.30
CA PRO A 27 -10.90 -3.99 7.43
C PRO A 27 -10.93 -2.46 7.40
N GLY A 28 -11.82 -1.90 6.61
CA GLY A 28 -12.07 -0.47 6.57
C GLY A 28 -12.98 -0.01 7.71
N LYS A 29 -12.96 1.30 7.98
CA LYS A 29 -13.78 1.93 9.05
C LYS A 29 -15.29 1.78 8.86
N LYS A 30 -15.76 1.55 7.63
CA LYS A 30 -17.17 1.23 7.34
C LYS A 30 -17.35 -0.28 7.29
N THR A 31 -18.46 -0.76 7.85
CA THR A 31 -18.85 -2.18 7.80
C THR A 31 -18.74 -2.74 6.39
N ASN A 32 -18.11 -3.91 6.25
CA ASN A 32 -17.87 -4.63 4.98
C ASN A 32 -17.04 -3.89 3.93
N THR A 33 -16.26 -2.87 4.31
CA THR A 33 -15.27 -2.29 3.40
C THR A 33 -13.90 -2.96 3.59
N GLU A 34 -13.27 -3.35 2.50
CA GLU A 34 -11.89 -3.84 2.49
C GLU A 34 -10.97 -2.75 1.94
N ILE A 35 -9.84 -2.54 2.60
CA ILE A 35 -8.76 -1.68 2.14
C ILE A 35 -7.58 -2.57 1.75
N ILE A 36 -7.05 -2.34 0.55
CA ILE A 36 -5.81 -2.98 0.11
C ILE A 36 -4.65 -2.10 0.57
N CYS A 37 -3.69 -2.66 1.31
CA CYS A 37 -2.46 -1.98 1.69
C CYS A 37 -1.28 -2.68 1.01
N ASP A 38 -0.48 -1.94 0.26
CA ASP A 38 0.76 -2.48 -0.32
C ASP A 38 1.90 -2.53 0.71
N ASP A 39 2.98 -3.22 0.33
CA ASP A 39 4.22 -3.35 1.12
C ASP A 39 5.03 -2.05 1.23
N LEU A 40 4.62 -0.98 0.54
CA LEU A 40 5.15 0.37 0.72
C LEU A 40 4.31 1.20 1.68
N GLY A 41 3.16 0.69 2.14
CA GLY A 41 2.24 1.35 3.05
C GLY A 41 1.21 2.26 2.37
N PHE A 42 1.11 2.25 1.03
CA PHE A 42 0.03 2.93 0.33
C PHE A 42 -1.25 2.11 0.40
N MET A 43 -2.36 2.82 0.63
CA MET A 43 -3.68 2.23 0.76
C MET A 43 -4.54 2.54 -0.46
N TYR A 44 -5.41 1.58 -0.80
CA TYR A 44 -6.29 1.65 -1.95
C TYR A 44 -7.70 1.16 -1.65
N HIS A 45 -8.67 1.78 -2.32
CA HIS A 45 -10.03 1.26 -2.45
C HIS A 45 -10.17 0.46 -3.73
N LYS A 46 -11.04 -0.55 -3.72
CA LYS A 46 -11.52 -1.20 -4.94
C LYS A 46 -12.34 -0.21 -5.75
N ASN A 47 -12.09 -0.15 -7.06
CA ASN A 47 -12.79 0.71 -7.99
C ASN A 47 -13.63 -0.07 -9.00
N LYS A 48 -13.01 -1.06 -9.66
CA LYS A 48 -13.69 -1.92 -10.64
C LYS A 48 -13.21 -3.35 -10.49
N ILE A 49 -14.12 -4.31 -10.57
CA ILE A 49 -13.81 -5.73 -10.58
C ILE A 49 -14.12 -6.25 -11.99
N THR A 50 -13.25 -7.13 -12.48
CA THR A 50 -13.41 -7.91 -13.70
C THR A 50 -13.16 -9.37 -13.37
N GLU A 51 -13.34 -10.27 -14.33
CA GLU A 51 -13.15 -11.72 -14.13
C GLU A 51 -11.78 -12.05 -13.54
N ASN A 52 -10.71 -11.40 -14.03
CA ASN A 52 -9.32 -11.73 -13.67
C ASN A 52 -8.61 -10.64 -12.84
N LYS A 53 -9.16 -9.42 -12.77
CA LYS A 53 -8.48 -8.26 -12.22
C LYS A 53 -9.39 -7.41 -11.34
N ILE A 54 -8.83 -6.90 -10.25
CA ILE A 54 -9.43 -5.87 -9.41
C ILE A 54 -8.60 -4.60 -9.58
N TYR A 55 -9.23 -3.55 -10.10
CA TYR A 55 -8.65 -2.24 -10.26
C TYR A 55 -8.79 -1.43 -8.98
N LEU A 56 -7.67 -0.86 -8.54
CA LEU A 56 -7.52 -0.14 -7.29
C LEU A 56 -7.29 1.34 -7.54
N VAL A 57 -7.81 2.17 -6.66
CA VAL A 57 -7.58 3.62 -6.65
C VAL A 57 -7.07 4.02 -5.28
N CYS A 58 -6.11 4.96 -5.26
CA CYS A 58 -5.55 5.44 -4.01
C CYS A 58 -6.62 5.95 -3.04
N PHE A 59 -6.44 5.63 -1.76
CA PHE A 59 -7.29 6.10 -0.66
C PHE A 59 -7.40 7.63 -0.62
N LYS A 60 -6.32 8.34 -0.95
CA LYS A 60 -6.27 9.82 -1.03
C LYS A 60 -6.76 10.38 -2.37
N ARG A 61 -7.60 9.65 -3.13
CA ARG A 61 -8.16 10.14 -4.40
C ARG A 61 -8.91 11.46 -4.27
N ARG A 62 -9.61 11.67 -3.16
CA ARG A 62 -10.28 12.96 -2.85
C ARG A 62 -9.31 14.12 -2.59
N GLN A 63 -8.05 13.82 -2.27
CA GLN A 63 -6.96 14.80 -2.12
C GLN A 63 -6.13 14.90 -3.42
N CYS A 64 -6.75 14.68 -4.57
CA CYS A 64 -6.15 14.76 -5.90
C CYS A 64 -5.06 13.72 -6.23
N CYS A 65 -4.90 12.64 -5.44
CA CYS A 65 -4.03 11.54 -5.84
C CYS A 65 -4.69 10.70 -6.95
N ARG A 66 -3.99 10.55 -8.09
CA ARG A 66 -4.47 9.78 -9.25
C ARG A 66 -3.79 8.41 -9.38
N ALA A 67 -3.12 7.95 -8.31
CA ALA A 67 -2.47 6.66 -8.29
C ALA A 67 -3.49 5.52 -8.40
N THR A 68 -3.10 4.52 -9.16
CA THR A 68 -3.90 3.33 -9.45
C THR A 68 -3.01 2.11 -9.47
N ALA A 69 -3.56 0.99 -9.04
CA ALA A 69 -2.91 -0.31 -9.08
C ALA A 69 -3.90 -1.38 -9.52
N VAL A 70 -3.41 -2.58 -9.77
CA VAL A 70 -4.22 -3.74 -10.16
C VAL A 70 -3.74 -4.94 -9.37
N ILE A 71 -4.68 -5.71 -8.83
CA ILE A 71 -4.42 -7.03 -8.24
C ILE A 71 -5.22 -8.09 -8.99
N SER A 72 -4.85 -9.36 -8.80
CA SER A 72 -5.64 -10.50 -9.28
C SER A 72 -7.02 -10.55 -8.60
N SER A 73 -8.04 -11.01 -9.32
CA SER A 73 -9.32 -11.39 -8.70
C SER A 73 -9.17 -12.64 -7.81
N ASN A 74 -8.22 -13.53 -8.14
CA ASN A 74 -7.83 -14.64 -7.27
C ASN A 74 -7.02 -14.11 -6.08
N ARG A 75 -7.63 -14.13 -4.89
CA ARG A 75 -7.06 -13.62 -3.64
C ARG A 75 -5.92 -14.45 -3.07
N GLN A 76 -5.67 -15.66 -3.57
CA GLN A 76 -4.46 -16.42 -3.24
C GLN A 76 -3.21 -15.79 -3.87
N ASN A 77 -3.38 -15.01 -4.93
CA ASN A 77 -2.32 -14.21 -5.51
C ASN A 77 -2.24 -12.85 -4.79
N ASN A 78 -1.20 -12.69 -3.98
CA ASN A 78 -0.92 -11.48 -3.21
C ASN A 78 -0.10 -10.44 -3.99
N SER A 79 0.12 -10.61 -5.30
CA SER A 79 0.84 -9.63 -6.11
C SER A 79 -0.01 -8.40 -6.41
N ILE A 80 0.66 -7.26 -6.48
CA ILE A 80 0.08 -5.98 -6.88
C ILE A 80 0.92 -5.37 -8.00
N VAL A 81 0.26 -4.86 -9.02
CA VAL A 81 0.90 -4.17 -10.14
C VAL A 81 0.52 -2.72 -10.10
N PHE A 82 1.54 -1.88 -9.95
CA PHE A 82 1.37 -0.45 -9.90
C PHE A 82 1.24 0.16 -11.30
N SER A 83 0.22 1.00 -11.52
CA SER A 83 -0.04 1.60 -12.84
C SER A 83 0.22 3.11 -12.88
N ARG A 84 0.00 3.85 -11.78
CA ARG A 84 0.23 5.31 -11.72
C ARG A 84 0.81 5.72 -10.39
N LYS A 85 1.83 6.58 -10.42
CA LYS A 85 2.58 7.10 -9.26
C LYS A 85 1.71 7.87 -8.25
N HIS A 86 2.00 7.68 -6.97
CA HIS A 86 1.47 8.52 -5.89
C HIS A 86 2.16 9.88 -5.90
N ASN A 87 1.42 10.91 -5.52
CA ASN A 87 1.91 12.28 -5.38
C ASN A 87 1.91 12.74 -3.90
N HIS A 88 1.91 11.79 -2.97
CA HIS A 88 1.90 12.05 -1.54
C HIS A 88 2.77 11.03 -0.82
N GLN A 89 3.21 11.39 0.38
CA GLN A 89 3.87 10.45 1.29
C GLN A 89 2.85 9.52 1.95
N VAL A 90 3.33 8.33 2.31
CA VAL A 90 2.62 7.44 3.23
C VAL A 90 2.56 8.13 4.58
N LYS A 91 1.38 8.12 5.20
CA LYS A 91 1.24 8.51 6.60
C LYS A 91 0.93 7.23 7.37
N PRO A 92 1.54 7.02 8.55
CA PRO A 92 1.07 5.98 9.45
C PRO A 92 -0.43 6.18 9.63
N TYR A 93 -1.22 5.16 9.30
CA TYR A 93 -2.63 5.19 9.61
C TYR A 93 -2.74 4.75 11.06
N ASP A 94 -3.41 5.54 11.91
CA ASP A 94 -3.75 5.14 13.27
C ASP A 94 -4.69 3.93 13.17
N MET A 95 -4.12 2.73 13.14
CA MET A 95 -4.84 1.47 13.31
C MET A 95 -5.22 1.26 14.79
N ASP A 96 -4.71 2.11 15.69
CA ASP A 96 -5.00 2.17 17.12
C ASP A 96 -6.08 3.22 17.45
N VAL A 97 -7.31 3.01 16.99
CA VAL A 97 -8.46 3.70 17.61
C VAL A 97 -9.31 2.65 18.32
N PRO A 98 -9.57 2.81 19.63
CA PRO A 98 -10.27 1.80 20.42
C PRO A 98 -11.61 1.46 19.81
N PHE A 99 -11.95 0.16 19.79
CA PHE A 99 -13.32 -0.28 19.63
C PHE A 99 -14.15 0.40 20.72
N LEU A 100 -15.10 1.26 20.32
CA LEU A 100 -16.06 1.86 21.24
C LEU A 100 -17.09 0.81 21.65
#